data_AF-A0A8S2TTF3-F1
#
_entry.id   AF-A0A8S2TTF3-F1
#
_cell.length_a   1.000
_cell.length_b   1.000
_cell.length_c   1.000
_cell.angle_alpha   90.00
_cell.angle_beta   90.00
_cell.angle_gamma   90.00
#
_symmetry.space_group_name_H-M   'P 1'
#
loop_
_entity.id
_entity.type
_entity.pdbx_description
1 polymer ?
#
loop_
_entity_poly.entity_id
_entity_poly.type
_entity_poly.pdbx_seq_one_letter_code
_entity_poly.pdbx_strand_id
1 'polypeptide(L)'
;MVPDYSKGKAAALRIMKLNKREPAMDPNDDNGIILPEVHGTLEFKDVQFRYPTRPEFRILKHFSLGCATNGTTALVGPSGNGKSTCVALIERFYDTTSGAIMLDVQQEPVLFNFSIRENIAYGSCQTAVTQEEIEAAAKMSNSHDFIKSLPQGYDTICGARGNQMSGGQKQRSKKMLAV
;
A
#
# COMPACT_ATOMS: atom_id res chain seq x y z
N MET A 1 -39.12 -39.35 -19.66
CA MET A 1 -37.71 -39.49 -19.23
C MET A 1 -36.79 -38.34 -19.67
N VAL A 2 -37.29 -37.30 -20.38
CA VAL A 2 -36.50 -36.16 -20.93
C VAL A 2 -36.37 -34.90 -20.02
N PRO A 3 -37.32 -34.55 -19.12
CA PRO A 3 -37.22 -33.30 -18.36
C PRO A 3 -36.11 -33.29 -17.30
N ASP A 4 -35.81 -34.44 -16.69
CA ASP A 4 -34.83 -34.52 -15.59
C ASP A 4 -33.39 -34.39 -16.08
N TYR A 5 -33.09 -34.87 -17.29
CA TYR A 5 -31.79 -34.69 -17.92
C TYR A 5 -31.49 -33.21 -18.17
N SER A 6 -32.48 -32.46 -18.68
CA SER A 6 -32.31 -31.02 -18.97
C SER A 6 -32.11 -30.20 -17.69
N LYS A 7 -32.88 -30.50 -16.64
CA LYS A 7 -32.72 -29.89 -15.31
C LYS A 7 -31.37 -30.25 -14.68
N GLY A 8 -30.96 -31.52 -14.78
CA GLY A 8 -29.68 -32.01 -14.28
C GLY A 8 -28.50 -31.32 -14.96
N LYS A 9 -28.53 -31.18 -16.29
CA LYS A 9 -27.51 -30.44 -17.05
C LYS A 9 -27.42 -28.98 -16.62
N ALA A 10 -28.56 -28.31 -16.42
CA ALA A 10 -28.58 -26.91 -15.96
C ALA A 10 -28.02 -26.75 -14.54
N ALA A 11 -28.31 -27.68 -13.63
CA ALA A 11 -27.75 -27.69 -12.28
C ALA A 11 -26.24 -27.95 -12.29
N ALA A 12 -25.77 -28.94 -13.06
CA ALA A 12 -24.36 -29.25 -13.23
C ALA A 12 -23.57 -28.05 -13.77
N LEU A 13 -24.12 -27.32 -14.74
CA LEU A 13 -23.49 -26.09 -15.26
C LEU A 13 -23.33 -25.01 -14.19
N ARG A 14 -24.29 -24.85 -13.27
CA ARG A 14 -24.19 -23.90 -12.15
C ARG A 14 -23.10 -24.30 -11.16
N ILE A 15 -23.03 -25.59 -10.81
CA ILE A 15 -21.99 -26.13 -9.91
C ILE A 15 -20.61 -25.95 -10.54
N MET A 16 -20.44 -26.34 -11.82
CA MET A 16 -19.17 -26.17 -12.54
C MET A 16 -18.76 -24.70 -12.64
N LYS A 17 -19.72 -23.79 -12.90
CA LYS A 17 -19.44 -22.35 -12.93
C LYS A 17 -19.00 -21.82 -11.57
N LEU A 18 -19.59 -22.31 -10.48
CA LEU A 18 -19.17 -21.95 -9.12
C LEU A 18 -17.76 -22.49 -8.81
N ASN A 19 -17.49 -23.74 -9.15
CA ASN A 19 -16.21 -24.40 -8.86
C ASN A 19 -15.03 -23.81 -9.66
N LYS A 20 -15.30 -23.31 -10.88
CA LYS A 20 -14.29 -22.66 -11.74
C LYS A 20 -14.14 -21.15 -11.49
N ARG A 21 -14.87 -20.59 -10.51
CA ARG A 21 -14.80 -19.16 -10.23
C ARG A 21 -13.54 -18.87 -9.41
N GLU A 22 -12.68 -18.03 -9.94
CA GLU A 22 -11.56 -17.44 -9.19
C GLU A 22 -12.04 -16.15 -8.50
N PRO A 23 -11.90 -16.02 -7.17
CA PRO A 23 -12.20 -14.77 -6.48
C PRO A 23 -11.09 -13.73 -6.73
N ALA A 24 -11.45 -12.44 -6.68
CA ALA A 24 -10.47 -11.36 -6.79
C ALA A 24 -9.51 -11.30 -5.58
N MET A 25 -10.01 -11.70 -4.41
CA MET A 25 -9.22 -11.91 -3.20
C MET A 25 -9.34 -13.39 -2.85
N ASP A 26 -8.28 -14.14 -3.08
CA ASP A 26 -8.23 -15.56 -2.70
C ASP A 26 -7.76 -15.67 -1.24
N PRO A 27 -8.59 -16.17 -0.32
CA PRO A 27 -8.21 -16.34 1.08
C PRO A 27 -7.16 -17.44 1.28
N ASN A 28 -6.88 -18.27 0.26
CA ASN A 28 -5.87 -19.32 0.30
C ASN A 28 -4.59 -18.91 -0.45
N ASP A 29 -4.49 -17.66 -0.90
CA ASP A 29 -3.28 -17.16 -1.51
C ASP A 29 -2.23 -16.81 -0.45
N ASP A 30 -1.16 -17.60 -0.42
CA ASP A 30 -0.02 -17.42 0.49
C ASP A 30 1.01 -16.40 -0.05
N ASN A 31 0.78 -15.83 -1.24
CA ASN A 31 1.64 -14.82 -1.85
C ASN A 31 1.38 -13.44 -1.22
N GLY A 32 1.83 -13.26 0.02
CA GLY A 32 1.70 -12.00 0.74
C GLY A 32 2.87 -11.74 1.69
N ILE A 33 3.04 -10.47 2.08
CA ILE A 33 3.98 -10.12 3.15
C ILE A 33 3.35 -10.52 4.48
N ILE A 34 3.93 -11.52 5.13
CA ILE A 34 3.60 -11.88 6.51
C ILE A 34 4.53 -11.08 7.42
N LEU A 35 3.94 -10.18 8.21
CA LEU A 35 4.70 -9.41 9.19
C LEU A 35 5.14 -10.33 10.34
N PRO A 36 6.43 -10.34 10.71
CA PRO A 36 6.91 -11.15 11.84
C PRO A 36 6.36 -10.66 13.19
N GLU A 37 6.04 -9.37 13.27
CA GLU A 37 5.44 -8.73 14.43
C GLU A 37 4.42 -7.69 13.97
N VAL A 38 3.31 -7.55 14.71
CA VAL A 38 2.24 -6.59 14.45
C VAL A 38 2.15 -5.66 15.67
N HIS A 39 2.46 -4.38 15.47
CA HIS A 39 2.35 -3.34 16.51
C HIS A 39 0.96 -2.69 16.52
N GLY A 40 0.22 -2.75 15.41
CA GLY A 40 -1.17 -2.29 15.30
C GLY A 40 -1.33 -0.83 14.88
N THR A 41 -0.32 -0.23 14.25
CA THR A 41 -0.43 1.11 13.65
C THR A 41 -1.23 0.99 12.36
N LEU A 42 -2.38 1.63 12.29
CA LEU A 42 -3.25 1.58 11.11
C LEU A 42 -3.45 2.97 10.52
N GLU A 43 -3.34 3.11 9.20
CA GLU A 43 -3.58 4.37 8.50
C GLU A 43 -4.49 4.17 7.29
N PHE A 44 -5.59 4.90 7.24
CA PHE A 44 -6.36 5.15 6.02
C PHE A 44 -5.77 6.37 5.33
N LYS A 45 -5.39 6.23 4.06
CA LYS A 45 -4.77 7.28 3.26
C LYS A 45 -5.56 7.55 2.00
N ASP A 46 -6.27 8.68 2.00
CA ASP A 46 -7.11 9.15 0.89
C ASP A 46 -8.06 8.08 0.32
N VAL A 47 -8.68 7.31 1.21
CA VAL A 47 -9.49 6.15 0.85
C VAL A 47 -10.81 6.58 0.22
N GLN A 48 -11.07 6.04 -0.97
CA GLN A 48 -12.37 6.11 -1.63
C GLN A 48 -12.93 4.70 -1.77
N PHE A 49 -14.22 4.55 -1.52
CA PHE A 49 -14.86 3.23 -1.57
C PHE A 49 -16.32 3.27 -1.98
N ARG A 50 -16.72 2.24 -2.73
CA ARG A 50 -18.08 1.92 -3.19
C ARG A 50 -18.31 0.43 -3.01
N TYR A 51 -19.49 0.04 -2.53
CA TYR A 51 -19.85 -1.38 -2.53
C TYR A 51 -20.11 -1.86 -3.95
N PRO A 52 -19.56 -3.03 -4.37
CA PRO A 52 -19.80 -3.56 -5.72
C PRO A 52 -21.27 -3.80 -6.06
N THR A 53 -22.09 -4.10 -5.05
CA THR A 53 -23.54 -4.31 -5.20
C THR A 53 -24.32 -3.01 -5.39
N ARG A 54 -23.72 -1.84 -5.09
CA ARG A 54 -24.33 -0.51 -5.20
C ARG A 54 -23.29 0.52 -5.70
N PRO A 55 -22.79 0.38 -6.95
CA PRO A 55 -21.66 1.15 -7.45
C PRO A 55 -21.94 2.66 -7.60
N GLU A 56 -23.21 3.04 -7.67
CA GLU A 56 -23.65 4.44 -7.79
C GLU A 56 -23.36 5.26 -6.53
N PHE A 57 -23.29 4.60 -5.35
CA PHE A 57 -23.18 5.28 -4.07
C PHE A 57 -21.74 5.19 -3.52
N ARG A 58 -21.05 6.34 -3.50
CA ARG A 58 -19.73 6.46 -2.85
C ARG A 58 -19.91 6.61 -1.33
N ILE A 59 -19.43 5.61 -0.59
CA ILE A 59 -19.52 5.53 0.87
C ILE A 59 -18.39 6.34 1.51
N LEU A 60 -17.14 6.02 1.19
CA LEU A 60 -15.96 6.78 1.65
C LEU A 60 -15.50 7.73 0.54
N LYS A 61 -15.27 8.99 0.90
CA LYS A 61 -14.92 10.08 -0.01
C LYS A 61 -13.64 10.74 0.52
N HIS A 62 -12.48 10.37 -0.04
CA HIS A 62 -11.18 10.91 0.36
C HIS A 62 -10.94 10.78 1.88
N PHE A 63 -11.29 9.63 2.44
CA PHE A 63 -11.26 9.39 3.88
C PHE A 63 -9.83 9.10 4.35
N SER A 64 -9.36 9.86 5.32
CA SER A 64 -8.05 9.64 5.95
C SER A 64 -8.18 9.61 7.47
N LEU A 65 -7.54 8.64 8.10
CA LEU A 65 -7.59 8.41 9.55
C LEU A 65 -6.32 7.67 9.97
N GLY A 66 -5.63 8.18 10.98
CA GLY A 66 -4.57 7.46 11.67
C GLY A 66 -5.08 6.86 12.98
N CYS A 67 -4.79 5.59 13.20
CA CYS A 67 -5.02 4.89 14.46
C CYS A 67 -3.65 4.52 15.05
N ALA A 68 -3.31 5.15 16.17
CA ALA A 68 -2.07 4.87 16.88
C ALA A 68 -2.14 3.51 17.59
N THR A 69 -0.97 2.87 17.77
CA THR A 69 -0.81 1.70 18.61
C THR A 69 -1.22 1.99 20.05
N ASN A 70 -1.77 1.01 20.76
CA ASN A 70 -2.09 1.10 22.19
C ASN A 70 -3.12 2.18 22.57
N GLY A 71 -3.95 2.62 21.63
CA GLY A 71 -5.05 3.56 21.86
C GLY A 71 -6.37 3.08 21.26
N THR A 72 -7.46 3.66 21.73
CA THR A 72 -8.80 3.39 21.19
C THR A 72 -9.20 4.50 20.23
N THR A 73 -9.41 4.17 18.95
CA THR A 73 -9.97 5.09 17.97
C THR A 73 -11.48 4.87 17.85
N ALA A 74 -12.27 5.88 18.23
CA ALA A 74 -13.72 5.82 18.14
C ALA A 74 -14.22 6.42 16.82
N LEU A 75 -14.95 5.63 16.04
CA LEU A 75 -15.57 6.08 14.79
C LEU A 75 -17.05 6.37 15.03
N VAL A 76 -17.41 7.66 15.11
CA VAL A 76 -18.76 8.12 15.46
C VAL A 76 -19.43 8.84 14.30
N GLY A 77 -20.75 8.71 14.20
CA GLY A 77 -21.55 9.42 13.20
C GLY A 77 -22.89 8.75 12.91
N PRO A 78 -23.76 9.41 12.12
CA PRO A 78 -25.07 8.89 11.73
C PRO A 78 -25.03 7.51 11.06
N SER A 79 -26.15 6.79 11.10
CA SER A 79 -26.29 5.52 10.37
C SER A 79 -26.04 5.73 8.87
N GLY A 80 -25.36 4.76 8.23
CA GLY A 80 -25.06 4.81 6.79
C GLY A 80 -23.79 5.57 6.36
N ASN A 81 -23.10 6.26 7.27
CA ASN A 81 -21.89 7.04 6.93
C ASN A 81 -20.57 6.24 6.87
N GLY A 82 -20.63 4.93 6.62
CA GLY A 82 -19.43 4.13 6.38
C GLY A 82 -18.68 3.63 7.62
N LYS A 83 -19.25 3.74 8.83
CA LYS A 83 -18.59 3.27 10.06
C LYS A 83 -18.21 1.78 10.01
N SER A 84 -19.21 0.92 9.77
CA SER A 84 -19.00 -0.53 9.59
C SER A 84 -18.21 -0.84 8.32
N THR A 85 -18.23 0.07 7.33
CA THR A 85 -17.43 -0.06 6.12
C THR A 85 -15.94 0.05 6.42
N CYS A 86 -15.52 0.94 7.33
CA CYS A 86 -14.12 0.99 7.76
C CYS A 86 -13.65 -0.34 8.34
N VAL A 87 -14.47 -0.99 9.18
CA VAL A 87 -14.15 -2.32 9.73
C VAL A 87 -14.02 -3.37 8.64
N ALA A 88 -14.99 -3.45 7.72
CA ALA A 88 -14.96 -4.40 6.62
C ALA A 88 -13.76 -4.22 5.68
N LEU A 89 -13.25 -2.99 5.53
CA LEU A 89 -12.04 -2.71 4.76
C LEU A 89 -10.76 -3.10 5.52
N ILE A 90 -10.72 -2.93 6.84
CA ILE A 90 -9.59 -3.39 7.69
C ILE A 90 -9.50 -4.91 7.66
N GLU A 91 -10.64 -5.60 7.75
CA GLU A 91 -10.75 -7.07 7.61
C GLU A 91 -10.53 -7.54 6.18
N ARG A 92 -10.29 -6.61 5.24
CA ARG A 92 -10.04 -6.87 3.82
C ARG A 92 -11.14 -7.70 3.13
N PHE A 93 -12.40 -7.54 3.57
CA PHE A 93 -13.56 -8.11 2.86
C PHE A 93 -13.84 -7.39 1.53
N TYR A 94 -13.30 -6.19 1.36
CA TYR A 94 -13.34 -5.44 0.13
C TYR A 94 -12.01 -4.70 -0.05
N ASP A 95 -11.57 -4.56 -1.30
CA ASP A 95 -10.51 -3.62 -1.64
C ASP A 95 -11.06 -2.20 -1.79
N THR A 96 -10.23 -1.21 -1.49
CA THR A 96 -10.55 0.20 -1.72
C THR A 96 -10.64 0.49 -3.22
N THR A 97 -11.50 1.44 -3.61
CA THR A 97 -11.58 1.90 -5.01
C THR A 97 -10.37 2.77 -5.39
N SER A 98 -9.84 3.52 -4.42
CA SER A 98 -8.63 4.34 -4.53
C SER A 98 -8.12 4.65 -3.12
N GLY A 99 -6.86 5.05 -3.01
CA GLY A 99 -6.18 5.26 -1.73
C GLY A 99 -5.56 3.96 -1.22
N ALA A 100 -5.16 3.95 0.05
CA ALA A 100 -4.57 2.78 0.67
C ALA A 100 -4.95 2.67 2.15
N ILE A 101 -4.98 1.44 2.65
CA ILE A 101 -5.02 1.13 4.08
C ILE A 101 -3.70 0.45 4.42
N MET A 102 -3.00 1.00 5.40
CA MET A 102 -1.63 0.63 5.75
C MET A 102 -1.61 0.10 7.18
N LEU A 103 -1.00 -1.07 7.39
CA LEU A 103 -0.77 -1.67 8.71
C LEU A 103 0.74 -1.75 8.95
N ASP A 104 1.21 -1.16 10.05
CA ASP A 104 2.59 -1.24 10.53
C ASP A 104 3.68 -0.91 9.49
N VAL A 105 3.34 -0.06 8.52
CA VAL A 105 4.30 0.37 7.49
C VAL A 105 5.22 1.43 8.08
N GLN A 106 6.54 1.20 8.04
CA GLN A 106 7.54 2.13 8.55
C GLN A 106 7.37 3.50 7.88
N GLN A 107 6.92 4.49 8.65
CA GLN A 107 6.61 5.83 8.17
C GLN A 107 7.86 6.61 7.74
N GLU A 108 9.03 6.28 8.31
CA GLU A 108 10.31 6.86 7.96
C GLU A 108 11.19 5.85 7.21
N PRO A 109 11.68 6.18 6.00
CA PRO A 109 12.73 5.38 5.38
C PRO A 109 13.95 5.37 6.30
N VAL A 110 14.43 4.19 6.67
CA VAL A 110 15.69 4.05 7.39
C VAL A 110 16.82 4.38 6.42
N LEU A 111 17.31 5.62 6.49
CA LEU A 111 18.55 6.00 5.83
C LEU A 111 19.72 5.43 6.62
N PHE A 112 20.52 4.60 5.97
CA PHE A 112 21.79 4.14 6.49
C PHE A 112 22.81 5.27 6.46
N ASN A 113 23.83 5.18 7.33
CA ASN A 113 24.95 6.13 7.35
C ASN A 113 25.92 5.89 6.17
N PHE A 114 25.36 5.86 4.97
CA PHE A 114 26.00 5.66 3.68
C PHE A 114 25.75 6.88 2.81
N SER A 115 26.36 6.91 1.62
CA SER A 115 26.03 7.90 0.59
C SER A 115 24.59 7.79 0.13
N ILE A 116 24.04 8.87 -0.46
CA ILE A 116 22.71 8.84 -1.08
C ILE A 116 22.65 7.77 -2.18
N ARG A 117 23.71 7.65 -2.98
CA ARG A 117 23.87 6.59 -4.01
C ARG A 117 23.68 5.20 -3.43
N GLU A 118 24.39 4.87 -2.35
CA GLU A 118 24.34 3.56 -1.71
C GLU A 118 22.98 3.28 -1.08
N ASN A 119 22.34 4.29 -0.49
CA ASN A 119 20.97 4.14 0.01
C ASN A 119 19.97 3.83 -1.11
N ILE A 120 20.08 4.48 -2.27
CA ILE A 120 19.23 4.20 -3.43
C ILE A 120 19.52 2.80 -3.97
N ALA A 121 20.80 2.45 -4.13
CA ALA A 121 21.21 1.12 -4.61
C ALA A 121 20.75 0.00 -3.67
N TYR A 122 20.73 0.25 -2.35
CA TYR A 122 20.24 -0.70 -1.35
C TYR A 122 18.75 -1.04 -1.50
N GLY A 123 17.95 -0.13 -2.05
CA GLY A 123 16.53 -0.38 -2.35
C GLY A 123 16.32 -1.34 -3.52
N SER A 124 17.31 -1.49 -4.40
CA SER A 124 17.23 -2.39 -5.56
C SER A 124 17.62 -3.83 -5.18
N CYS A 125 16.86 -4.81 -5.65
CA CYS A 125 17.21 -6.22 -5.50
C CYS A 125 18.37 -6.67 -6.42
N GLN A 126 18.93 -5.76 -7.24
CA GLN A 126 19.98 -6.09 -8.20
C GLN A 126 21.38 -5.97 -7.58
N THR A 127 22.28 -6.86 -7.98
CA THR A 127 23.64 -6.99 -7.43
C THR A 127 24.58 -5.87 -7.90
N ALA A 128 24.26 -5.18 -9.00
CA ALA A 128 25.03 -4.06 -9.52
C ALA A 128 24.08 -3.03 -10.15
N VAL A 129 23.82 -1.94 -9.44
CA VAL A 129 23.00 -0.81 -9.93
C VAL A 129 23.92 0.21 -10.57
N THR A 130 23.62 0.58 -11.82
CA THR A 130 24.39 1.59 -12.55
C THR A 130 24.06 3.00 -12.10
N GLN A 131 24.97 3.95 -12.31
CA GLN A 131 24.74 5.36 -11.96
C GLN A 131 23.53 5.94 -12.71
N GLU A 132 23.29 5.51 -13.95
CA GLU A 132 22.16 5.97 -14.77
C GLU A 132 20.81 5.55 -14.16
N GLU A 133 20.72 4.33 -13.61
CA GLU A 133 19.51 3.84 -12.94
C GLU A 133 19.24 4.60 -11.63
N ILE A 134 20.30 4.90 -10.87
CA ILE A 134 20.20 5.71 -9.65
C ILE A 134 19.71 7.12 -9.99
N GLU A 135 20.21 7.71 -11.08
CA GLU A 135 19.74 9.02 -11.54
C GLU A 135 18.30 8.97 -12.08
N ALA A 136 17.92 7.88 -12.76
CA ALA A 136 16.55 7.68 -13.23
C ALA A 136 15.57 7.59 -12.06
N ALA A 137 15.87 6.75 -11.05
CA ALA A 137 15.09 6.65 -9.81
C ALA A 137 14.98 8.00 -9.09
N ALA A 138 16.09 8.74 -9.04
CA ALA A 138 16.14 10.06 -8.44
C ALA A 138 15.34 11.14 -9.18
N LYS A 139 15.25 11.05 -10.51
CA LYS A 139 14.41 11.92 -11.33
C LYS A 139 12.94 11.56 -11.16
N MET A 140 12.60 10.27 -11.12
CA MET A 140 11.24 9.79 -10.86
C MET A 140 10.71 10.23 -9.49
N SER A 141 11.59 10.29 -8.48
CA SER A 141 11.25 10.77 -7.14
C SER A 141 11.22 12.29 -6.99
N ASN A 142 11.58 13.04 -8.04
CA ASN A 142 11.75 14.51 -8.04
C ASN A 142 12.78 15.00 -7.00
N SER A 143 13.88 14.25 -6.81
CA SER A 143 14.96 14.64 -5.90
C SER A 143 16.33 14.77 -6.59
N HIS A 144 16.45 14.52 -7.89
CA HIS A 144 17.68 14.71 -8.67
C HIS A 144 18.26 16.14 -8.57
N ASP A 145 17.44 17.16 -8.80
CA ASP A 145 17.89 18.57 -8.76
C ASP A 145 18.32 18.98 -7.36
N PHE A 146 17.64 18.44 -6.34
CA PHE A 146 18.02 18.63 -4.95
C PHE A 146 19.37 17.97 -4.64
N ILE A 147 19.57 16.71 -5.03
CA ILE A 147 20.84 16.03 -4.84
C ILE A 147 21.97 16.81 -5.51
N LYS A 148 21.78 17.26 -6.75
CA LYS A 148 22.79 18.07 -7.47
C LYS A 148 23.10 19.41 -6.81
N SER A 149 22.18 19.96 -6.02
CA SER A 149 22.42 21.18 -5.25
C SER A 149 23.29 20.97 -4.00
N LEU A 150 23.50 19.71 -3.58
CA LEU A 150 24.36 19.39 -2.43
C LEU A 150 25.84 19.48 -2.82
N PRO A 151 26.73 19.89 -1.89
CA PRO A 151 28.17 20.03 -2.17
C PRO A 151 28.85 18.77 -2.73
N GLN A 152 28.35 17.59 -2.36
CA GLN A 152 28.89 16.28 -2.77
C GLN A 152 27.92 15.49 -3.65
N GLY A 153 26.81 16.09 -4.10
CA GLY A 153 25.87 15.41 -4.98
C GLY A 153 25.36 14.09 -4.38
N TYR A 154 25.42 13.02 -5.19
CA TYR A 154 25.02 11.66 -4.80
C TYR A 154 25.93 11.00 -3.77
N ASP A 155 27.15 11.52 -3.61
CA ASP A 155 28.13 10.98 -2.67
C ASP A 155 28.00 11.64 -1.28
N THR A 156 27.04 12.55 -1.11
CA THR A 156 26.69 13.13 0.20
C THR A 156 26.25 12.03 1.17
N ILE A 157 26.83 12.01 2.37
CA ILE A 157 26.51 11.04 3.43
C ILE A 157 25.21 11.47 4.14
N CYS A 158 24.25 10.55 4.30
CA CYS A 158 22.96 10.86 4.92
C CYS A 158 23.00 11.03 6.45
N GLY A 159 24.01 10.47 7.13
CA GLY A 159 24.09 10.44 8.59
C GLY A 159 23.14 9.40 9.22
N ALA A 160 23.39 9.00 10.47
CA ALA A 160 22.47 8.10 11.20
C ALA A 160 21.06 8.72 11.31
N ARG A 161 20.04 8.04 10.78
CA ARG A 161 18.62 8.49 10.74
C ARG A 161 18.37 9.82 10.02
N GLY A 162 19.26 10.23 9.10
CA GLY A 162 19.05 11.43 8.28
C GLY A 162 19.14 12.76 9.04
N ASN A 163 19.82 12.80 10.20
CA ASN A 163 19.89 14.00 11.07
C ASN A 163 20.50 15.25 10.41
N GLN A 164 21.15 15.12 9.26
CA GLN A 164 21.70 16.24 8.48
C GLN A 164 20.74 16.79 7.42
N MET A 165 19.51 16.28 7.33
CA MET A 165 18.52 16.66 6.32
C MET A 165 17.27 17.26 6.95
N SER A 166 16.71 18.31 6.34
CA SER A 166 15.45 18.93 6.76
C SER A 166 14.26 17.99 6.55
N GLY A 167 13.14 18.19 7.27
CA GLY A 167 11.96 17.33 7.16
C GLY A 167 11.42 17.20 5.72
N GLY A 168 11.45 18.31 4.95
CA GLY A 168 11.06 18.30 3.54
C GLY A 168 12.06 17.56 2.63
N GLN A 169 13.34 17.48 3.01
CA GLN A 169 14.34 16.69 2.29
C GLN A 169 14.17 15.19 2.60
N LYS A 170 13.96 14.82 3.88
CA LYS A 170 13.63 13.45 4.28
C LYS A 170 12.41 12.90 3.54
N GLN A 171 11.38 13.73 3.34
CA GLN A 171 10.18 13.34 2.60
C GLN A 171 10.44 13.10 1.10
N ARG A 172 11.44 13.74 0.49
CA ARG A 172 11.85 13.47 -0.90
C ARG A 172 12.73 12.23 -1.00
N SER A 173 13.61 12.00 -0.02
CA SER A 173 14.37 10.76 0.12
C SER A 173 13.45 9.54 0.24
N LYS A 174 12.29 9.68 0.92
CA LYS A 174 11.26 8.64 1.03
C LYS A 174 10.76 8.11 -0.32
N LYS A 175 10.66 8.96 -1.33
CA LYS A 175 10.23 8.53 -2.68
C LYS A 175 11.34 7.79 -3.45
N MET A 176 12.60 7.93 -3.06
CA MET A 176 13.73 7.28 -3.75
C MET A 176 13.95 5.83 -3.31
N LEU A 177 13.70 5.53 -2.03
CA LEU A 177 13.86 4.20 -1.44
C LEU A 177 12.68 3.26 -1.68
N ALA A 178 11.59 3.76 -2.26
CA ALA A 178 10.36 3.03 -2.53
C ALA A 178 10.18 2.67 -4.02
N VAL A 179 11.20 2.90 -4.83
CA VAL A 179 11.32 2.49 -6.25
C VAL A 179 12.28 1.32 -6.31
#